data_AF-A0A6P1EAF6-F1
#
_entry.id   AF-A0A6P1EAF6-F1
#
_cell.length_a   1.000
_cell.length_b   1.000
_cell.length_c   1.000
_cell.angle_alpha   90.00
_cell.angle_beta   90.00
_cell.angle_gamma   90.00
#
_symmetry.space_group_name_H-M   'P 1'
#
loop_
_entity.id
_entity.type
_entity.pdbx_description
1 polymer ?
#
loop_
_entity_poly.entity_id
_entity_poly.type
_entity_poly.pdbx_seq_one_letter_code
_entity_poly.pdbx_strand_id
1 'polypeptide(L)'
;MVATSKPVPTPKVVRVEAVPVEVGGAGVVVELDAPVPRRWLKALKREMSRAEGMQVASAKFDGYFVYIHGVALDPPSAARRVSGMLATVQAG
;
A
#
# COMPACT_ATOMS: atom_id res chain seq x y z
N MET A 1 -10.35 -31.25 17.87
CA MET A 1 -9.82 -29.93 18.24
C MET A 1 -9.97 -29.01 17.02
N VAL A 2 -10.97 -28.14 17.00
CA VAL A 2 -11.14 -27.16 15.91
C VAL A 2 -10.20 -26.00 16.24
N ALA A 3 -9.13 -25.86 15.46
CA ALA A 3 -8.30 -24.66 15.51
C ALA A 3 -9.18 -23.49 15.04
N THR A 4 -9.73 -22.73 15.99
CA THR A 4 -10.34 -21.43 15.69
C THR A 4 -9.23 -20.54 15.18
N SER A 5 -9.05 -20.49 13.86
CA SER A 5 -8.19 -19.52 13.20
C SER A 5 -8.78 -18.16 13.54
N LYS A 6 -8.18 -17.47 14.51
CA LYS A 6 -8.46 -16.04 14.71
C LYS A 6 -8.30 -15.39 13.33
N PRO A 7 -9.31 -14.69 12.79
CA PRO A 7 -9.13 -13.94 11.58
C PRO A 7 -7.97 -13.01 11.86
N VAL A 8 -6.84 -13.24 11.17
CA VAL A 8 -5.70 -12.34 11.32
C VAL A 8 -6.26 -10.97 10.91
N PRO A 9 -6.15 -9.95 11.76
CA PRO A 9 -6.73 -8.66 11.45
C PRO A 9 -6.06 -8.12 10.18
N THR A 10 -6.87 -7.51 9.31
CA THR A 10 -6.39 -6.73 8.19
C THR A 10 -5.75 -5.46 8.77
N PRO A 11 -4.47 -5.17 8.49
CA PRO A 11 -3.82 -3.99 9.05
C PRO A 11 -4.54 -2.72 8.58
N LYS A 12 -4.72 -1.78 9.49
CA LYS A 12 -5.33 -0.48 9.18
C LYS A 12 -4.24 0.51 8.79
N VAL A 13 -4.56 1.33 7.80
CA VAL A 13 -3.73 2.46 7.39
C VAL A 13 -3.83 3.56 8.45
N VAL A 14 -2.69 3.91 9.03
CA VAL A 14 -2.54 4.97 10.05
C VAL A 14 -2.15 6.28 9.40
N ARG A 15 -1.20 6.23 8.45
CA ARG A 15 -0.71 7.41 7.73
C ARG A 15 -0.44 7.07 6.27
N VAL A 16 -0.73 8.03 5.39
CA VAL A 16 -0.30 8.02 3.99
C VAL A 16 0.41 9.33 3.72
N GLU A 17 1.68 9.25 3.33
CA GLU A 17 2.54 10.41 3.15
C GLU A 17 3.26 10.28 1.81
N ALA A 18 3.08 11.27 0.93
CA ALA A 18 3.83 11.32 -0.32
C ALA A 18 5.12 12.11 -0.14
N VAL A 19 6.21 11.55 -0.63
CA VAL A 19 7.55 12.11 -0.54
C VAL A 19 8.10 12.36 -1.94
N PRO A 20 8.76 13.50 -2.20
CA PRO A 20 9.44 13.74 -3.46
C PRO A 20 10.62 12.78 -3.62
N VAL A 21 10.88 12.36 -4.86
CA VAL A 21 12.00 11.50 -5.24
C VAL A 21 12.91 12.31 -6.17
N GLU A 22 14.23 12.22 -5.97
CA GLU A 22 15.21 13.07 -6.65
C GLU A 22 15.13 13.04 -8.20
N VAL A 23 14.61 11.96 -8.79
CA VAL A 23 14.45 11.81 -10.25
C VAL A 23 13.04 12.23 -10.72
N GLY A 24 12.50 13.32 -10.17
CA GLY A 24 11.27 13.96 -10.64
C GLY A 24 9.98 13.15 -10.43
N GLY A 25 9.99 12.21 -9.49
CA GLY A 25 8.82 11.39 -9.14
C GLY A 25 8.35 11.62 -7.72
N ALA A 26 7.25 10.96 -7.36
CA ALA A 26 6.79 10.86 -5.98
C ALA A 26 6.75 9.39 -5.51
N GLY A 27 7.28 9.18 -4.31
CA GLY A 27 7.09 7.96 -3.54
C GLY A 27 5.95 8.17 -2.54
N VAL A 28 5.37 7.09 -2.05
CA VAL A 28 4.36 7.12 -0.99
C VAL A 28 4.77 6.16 0.11
N VAL A 29 4.85 6.68 1.33
CA VAL A 29 5.04 5.91 2.55
C VAL A 29 3.68 5.70 3.19
N VAL A 30 3.37 4.46 3.50
CA VAL A 30 2.15 4.06 4.18
C VAL A 30 2.54 3.42 5.50
N GLU A 31 2.01 3.96 6.60
CA GLU A 31 2.17 3.41 7.94
C GLU A 31 0.92 2.60 8.31
N LEU A 32 1.13 1.43 8.91
CA LEU A 32 0.08 0.53 9.33
C LEU A 32 0.09 0.33 10.86
N ASP A 33 -1.08 0.03 11.43
CA ASP A 33 -1.23 -0.24 12.86
C ASP A 33 -0.65 -1.60 13.31
N ALA A 34 -0.38 -2.48 12.35
CA ALA A 34 0.14 -3.83 12.58
C ALA A 34 1.11 -4.25 11.46
N PRO A 35 2.01 -5.21 11.71
CA PRO A 35 2.92 -5.72 10.69
C PRO A 35 2.15 -6.30 9.51
N VAL A 36 2.67 -6.09 8.29
CA VAL A 36 2.00 -6.48 7.04
C VAL A 36 1.82 -8.01 6.94
N PRO A 37 0.60 -8.55 6.94
CA PRO A 37 0.39 -9.98 6.71
C PRO A 37 0.62 -10.35 5.24
N ARG A 38 1.17 -11.55 4.98
CA ARG A 38 1.44 -12.03 3.61
C ARG A 38 0.21 -12.02 2.69
N ARG A 39 -1.00 -12.23 3.22
CA ARG A 39 -2.24 -12.18 2.42
C ARG A 39 -2.60 -10.76 1.97
N TRP A 40 -2.40 -9.78 2.85
CA TRP A 40 -2.64 -8.36 2.57
C TRP A 40 -1.65 -7.86 1.52
N LEU A 41 -0.38 -8.25 1.68
CA LEU A 41 0.66 -7.99 0.69
C LEU A 41 0.29 -8.50 -0.71
N LYS A 42 -0.24 -9.73 -0.81
CA LYS A 42 -0.72 -10.28 -2.09
C LYS A 42 -1.90 -9.49 -2.65
N ALA A 43 -2.83 -9.06 -1.79
CA ALA A 43 -3.98 -8.25 -2.21
C ALA A 43 -3.53 -6.89 -2.75
N LEU A 44 -2.63 -6.21 -2.04
CA LEU A 44 -2.05 -4.94 -2.48
C LEU A 44 -1.34 -5.07 -3.84
N LYS A 45 -0.46 -6.05 -4.01
CA LYS A 45 0.25 -6.25 -5.29
C LYS A 45 -0.71 -6.54 -6.44
N ARG A 46 -1.76 -7.33 -6.19
CA ARG A 46 -2.82 -7.59 -7.18
C ARG A 46 -3.54 -6.30 -7.54
N GLU A 47 -3.87 -5.47 -6.57
CA GLU A 47 -4.56 -4.20 -6.83
C GLU A 47 -3.67 -3.22 -7.60
N MET A 48 -2.39 -3.09 -7.22
CA MET A 48 -1.41 -2.30 -7.96
C MET A 48 -1.31 -2.71 -9.44
N SER A 49 -1.35 -4.03 -9.73
CA SER A 49 -1.32 -4.52 -11.11
C SER A 49 -2.60 -4.20 -11.91
N ARG A 50 -3.72 -3.92 -11.23
CA ARG A 50 -5.02 -3.60 -11.84
C ARG A 50 -5.26 -2.10 -11.94
N ALA A 51 -4.65 -1.32 -11.03
CA ALA A 51 -4.83 0.12 -10.96
C ALA A 51 -4.18 0.82 -12.17
N GLU A 52 -4.99 1.60 -12.88
CA GLU A 52 -4.52 2.40 -14.01
C GLU A 52 -3.49 3.44 -13.57
N GLY A 53 -2.32 3.44 -14.24
CA GLY A 53 -1.21 4.34 -13.94
C GLY A 53 -0.29 3.84 -12.82
N MET A 54 -0.44 2.59 -12.37
CA MET A 54 0.46 1.94 -11.40
C MET A 54 1.19 0.73 -11.99
N GLN A 55 1.18 0.55 -13.32
CA GLN A 55 1.77 -0.64 -13.98
C GLN A 55 3.29 -0.75 -13.79
N VAL A 56 3.96 0.39 -13.62
CA VAL A 56 5.40 0.48 -13.31
C VAL A 56 5.66 0.68 -11.81
N ALA A 57 4.60 0.73 -10.99
CA ALA A 57 4.74 0.98 -9.57
C ALA A 57 5.28 -0.26 -8.86
N SER A 58 6.15 -0.04 -7.88
CA SER A 58 6.70 -1.10 -7.03
C SER A 58 6.41 -0.81 -5.58
N ALA A 59 6.28 -1.87 -4.78
CA ALA A 59 6.07 -1.75 -3.33
C ALA A 59 7.14 -2.53 -2.56
N LYS A 60 7.75 -1.88 -1.57
CA LYS A 60 8.65 -2.47 -0.58
C LYS A 60 7.99 -2.43 0.79
N PHE A 61 8.26 -3.44 1.61
CA PHE A 61 7.62 -3.64 2.91
C PHE A 61 8.69 -3.75 3.97
N ASP A 62 8.49 -3.05 5.09
CA ASP A 62 9.39 -3.10 6.24
C ASP A 62 8.59 -2.99 7.53
N GLY A 63 8.36 -4.14 8.20
CA GLY A 63 7.53 -4.22 9.40
C GLY A 63 6.11 -3.68 9.20
N TYR A 64 5.91 -2.43 9.64
CA TYR A 64 4.66 -1.68 9.63
C TYR A 64 4.55 -0.70 8.45
N PHE A 65 5.62 -0.53 7.67
CA PHE A 65 5.70 0.44 6.60
C PHE A 65 5.62 -0.21 5.22
N VAL A 66 4.95 0.48 4.30
CA VAL A 66 4.90 0.15 2.88
C VAL A 66 5.37 1.37 2.08
N TYR A 67 6.40 1.16 1.27
CA TYR A 67 6.97 2.17 0.38
C TYR A 67 6.53 1.87 -1.03
N ILE A 68 5.79 2.78 -1.65
CA ILE A 68 5.28 2.64 -3.02
C ILE A 68 5.97 3.67 -3.90
N HIS A 69 6.62 3.23 -4.97
CA HIS A 69 7.31 4.09 -5.93
C HIS A 69 6.67 3.97 -7.32
N GLY A 70 6.86 4.97 -8.19
CA GLY A 70 6.40 4.93 -9.58
C GLY A 70 4.90 5.14 -9.76
N VAL A 71 4.26 5.91 -8.87
CA VAL A 71 2.79 6.11 -8.84
C VAL A 71 2.33 7.35 -9.60
N ALA A 72 3.05 8.47 -9.42
CA ALA A 72 2.79 9.74 -10.07
C ALA A 72 4.05 10.63 -9.98
N LEU A 73 4.08 11.69 -10.77
CA LEU A 73 5.19 12.65 -10.77
C LEU A 73 5.05 13.66 -9.61
N ASP A 74 3.82 14.04 -9.24
CA ASP A 74 3.56 14.96 -8.13
C ASP A 74 3.10 14.24 -6.84
N PRO A 75 3.56 14.69 -5.65
CA PRO A 75 3.21 14.07 -4.36
C PRO A 75 1.70 14.04 -4.04
N PRO A 76 0.91 15.12 -4.23
CA PRO A 76 -0.52 15.10 -3.92
C PRO A 76 -1.30 14.03 -4.70
N SER A 77 -1.03 13.90 -6.00
CA SER A 77 -1.66 12.88 -6.84
C SER A 77 -1.21 11.47 -6.46
N ALA A 78 0.07 11.29 -6.10
CA ALA A 78 0.57 10.00 -5.63
C ALA A 78 -0.15 9.55 -4.34
N ALA A 79 -0.28 10.44 -3.34
CA ALA A 79 -0.99 10.14 -2.10
C ALA A 79 -2.46 9.79 -2.36
N ARG A 80 -3.16 10.57 -3.21
CA ARG A 80 -4.57 10.34 -3.52
C ARG A 80 -4.79 8.98 -4.19
N ARG A 81 -3.93 8.62 -5.15
CA ARG A 81 -4.00 7.36 -5.89
C ARG A 81 -3.74 6.17 -4.96
N VAL A 82 -2.72 6.26 -4.12
CA VAL A 82 -2.42 5.21 -3.12
C VAL A 82 -3.55 5.07 -2.10
N SER A 83 -4.10 6.16 -1.57
CA SER A 83 -5.23 6.11 -0.63
C SER A 83 -6.46 5.43 -1.23
N GLY A 84 -6.80 5.73 -2.50
CA GLY A 84 -7.91 5.07 -3.19
C GLY A 84 -7.70 3.56 -3.35
N MET A 85 -6.49 3.15 -3.75
CA MET A 85 -6.10 1.74 -3.85
C MET A 85 -6.10 1.05 -2.49
N LEU A 86 -5.62 1.70 -1.43
CA LEU A 86 -5.62 1.11 -0.09
C LEU A 86 -7.03 0.87 0.42
N ALA A 87 -7.98 1.75 0.10
CA ALA A 87 -9.38 1.57 0.47
C ALA A 87 -9.98 0.29 -0.17
N THR A 88 -9.61 -0.07 -1.41
CA THR A 88 -10.07 -1.32 -2.04
C THR A 88 -9.42 -2.55 -1.41
N VAL A 89 -8.14 -2.45 -1.03
CA VAL A 89 -7.42 -3.53 -0.33
C VAL A 89 -7.94 -3.75 1.09
N GLN A 90 -8.42 -2.70 1.76
CA GLN A 90 -9.00 -2.80 3.11
C GLN A 90 -10.45 -3.33 3.11
N ALA A 91 -11.16 -3.21 1.99
CA ALA A 91 -12.54 -3.66 1.84
C ALA A 91 -12.69 -5.17 1.51
N GLY A 92 -11.60 -5.86 1.16
CA GLY A 92 -11.59 -7.29 0.77
C GLY A 92 -10.79 -8.18 1.72
#